data_AF-A0A933G7H6-F1
#
_entry.id   AF-A0A933G7H6-F1
#
_cell.length_a   1.000
_cell.length_b   1.000
_cell.length_c   1.000
_cell.angle_alpha   90.00
_cell.angle_beta   90.00
_cell.angle_gamma   90.00
#
_symmetry.space_group_name_H-M   'P 1'
#
loop_
_entity.id
_entity.type
_entity.pdbx_description
1 polymer ?
#
loop_
_entity_poly.entity_id
_entity_poly.type
_entity_poly.pdbx_seq_one_letter_code
_entity_poly.pdbx_strand_id
1 'polypeptide(L)'
;MEIIGHAGDQPPPADWGRTDALTLSFERAKHVADELVTRGVDRRTMRLVAIGDSEPVDQLGATPLWSADNRRVEVVVRESMIDDYKATLPARMPTSAPTTG
;
A
#
# COMPACT_ATOMS: atom_id res chain seq x y z
N MET A 1 -1.12 -8.70 -4.92
CA MET A 1 -2.07 -8.14 -3.95
C MET A 1 -1.30 -7.31 -2.93
N GLU A 2 -1.86 -6.19 -2.50
CA GLU A 2 -1.29 -5.32 -1.47
C GLU A 2 -2.19 -5.32 -0.23
N ILE A 3 -1.59 -5.35 0.95
CA ILE A 3 -2.27 -5.28 2.25
C ILE A 3 -1.74 -4.05 2.97
N ILE A 4 -2.60 -3.05 3.12
CA ILE A 4 -2.25 -1.71 3.59
C ILE A 4 -2.83 -1.51 4.99
N GLY A 5 -1.98 -1.28 5.97
CA GLY A 5 -2.39 -0.99 7.34
C GLY A 5 -2.48 0.49 7.62
N HIS A 6 -3.51 0.88 8.38
CA HIS A 6 -3.76 2.26 8.82
C HIS A 6 -3.82 2.31 10.35
N ALA A 7 -3.32 3.41 10.92
CA ALA A 7 -3.23 3.63 12.37
C ALA A 7 -3.65 5.06 12.76
N GLY A 8 -4.72 5.58 12.15
CA GLY A 8 -5.27 6.91 12.45
C GLY A 8 -6.11 6.95 13.74
N ASP A 9 -5.53 6.54 14.88
CA ASP A 9 -6.15 6.72 16.18
C ASP A 9 -6.11 8.20 16.57
N GLN A 10 -7.28 8.77 16.87
CA GLN A 10 -7.45 10.16 17.27
C GLN A 10 -8.18 10.21 18.62
N PRO A 11 -7.56 10.79 19.67
CA PRO A 11 -6.14 11.14 19.76
C PRO A 11 -5.27 9.87 19.95
N PRO A 12 -4.04 9.82 19.39
CA PRO A 12 -3.09 8.78 19.74
C PRO A 12 -2.66 8.92 21.21
N PRO A 13 -2.13 7.85 21.84
CA PRO A 13 -1.41 7.95 23.11
C PRO A 13 -0.39 9.10 23.11
N ALA A 14 -0.29 9.81 24.22
CA ALA A 14 0.52 11.03 24.32
C ALA A 14 2.02 10.80 24.09
N ASP A 15 2.48 9.56 24.25
CA ASP A 15 3.85 9.10 24.06
C ASP A 15 4.12 8.51 22.66
N TRP A 16 3.11 8.40 21.80
CA TRP A 16 3.30 7.90 20.44
C TRP A 16 4.00 8.92 19.54
N GLY A 17 5.10 8.48 18.96
CA GLY A 17 5.71 9.12 17.81
C GLY A 17 5.22 8.53 16.49
N ARG A 18 5.74 9.10 15.39
CA ARG A 18 5.46 8.61 14.03
C ARG A 18 5.82 7.14 13.84
N THR A 19 6.87 6.67 14.50
CA THR A 19 7.33 5.28 14.42
C THR A 19 6.32 4.30 15.02
N ASP A 20 5.59 4.70 16.06
CA ASP A 20 4.60 3.86 16.71
C ASP A 20 3.38 3.63 15.80
N ALA A 21 2.90 4.68 15.14
CA ALA A 21 1.83 4.58 14.15
C ALA A 21 2.24 3.70 12.95
N LEU A 22 3.48 3.81 12.47
CA LEU A 22 4.01 2.96 11.40
C LEU A 22 4.15 1.50 11.84
N THR A 23 4.63 1.26 13.07
CA THR A 23 4.74 -0.09 13.64
C THR A 23 3.36 -0.72 13.78
N LEU A 24 2.40 -0.02 14.37
CA LEU A 24 1.04 -0.52 14.54
C LEU A 24 0.36 -0.81 13.21
N SER A 25 0.46 0.09 12.23
CA SER A 25 -0.11 -0.16 10.90
C SER A 25 0.54 -1.38 10.22
N PHE A 26 1.86 -1.55 10.33
CA PHE A 26 2.54 -2.74 9.81
C PHE A 26 2.07 -4.03 10.49
N GLU A 27 1.99 -4.07 11.81
CA GLU A 27 1.56 -5.24 12.57
C GLU A 27 0.14 -5.67 12.21
N ARG A 28 -0.76 -4.70 12.02
CA ARG A 28 -2.13 -4.96 11.57
C ARG A 28 -2.18 -5.56 10.17
N ALA A 29 -1.43 -4.98 9.22
CA ALA A 29 -1.31 -5.53 7.87
C ALA A 29 -0.72 -6.95 7.88
N LYS A 30 0.29 -7.19 8.73
CA LYS A 30 0.90 -8.51 8.90
C LYS A 30 -0.10 -9.55 9.44
N HIS A 31 -0.86 -9.24 10.47
CA HIS A 31 -1.87 -10.16 11.02
C HIS A 31 -2.90 -10.58 9.96
N VAL A 32 -3.36 -9.65 9.12
CA VAL A 32 -4.27 -9.97 8.02
C VAL A 32 -3.59 -10.87 6.99
N ALA A 33 -2.34 -10.59 6.63
CA ALA A 33 -1.60 -11.44 5.70
C ALA A 33 -1.37 -12.84 6.24
N ASP A 34 -1.00 -12.97 7.52
CA ASP A 34 -0.80 -14.26 8.17
C ASP A 34 -2.11 -15.08 8.15
N GLU A 35 -3.26 -14.44 8.43
CA GLU A 35 -4.59 -15.08 8.31
C GLU A 35 -4.98 -15.44 6.86
N LEU A 36 -4.53 -14.68 5.87
CA LEU A 36 -4.73 -15.06 4.46
C LEU A 36 -3.85 -16.26 4.08
N VAL A 37 -2.64 -16.34 4.62
CA VAL A 37 -1.76 -17.51 4.43
C VAL A 37 -2.38 -18.76 5.06
N THR A 38 -2.95 -18.69 6.27
CA THR A 38 -3.63 -19.84 6.90
C THR A 38 -4.80 -20.35 6.06
N ARG A 39 -5.45 -19.45 5.30
CA ARG A 39 -6.53 -19.76 4.36
C ARG A 39 -6.06 -20.19 2.97
N GLY A 40 -4.74 -20.30 2.74
CA GLY A 40 -4.15 -20.85 1.52
C GLY A 40 -3.69 -19.83 0.47
N VAL A 41 -3.69 -18.53 0.79
CA VAL A 41 -3.12 -17.52 -0.12
C VAL A 41 -1.60 -17.60 -0.08
N ASP A 42 -0.94 -17.68 -1.24
CA ASP A 42 0.52 -17.70 -1.31
C ASP A 42 1.10 -16.34 -0.88
N ARG A 43 1.93 -16.35 0.17
CA ARG A 43 2.61 -15.17 0.70
C ARG A 43 3.44 -14.40 -0.33
N ARG A 44 3.97 -15.07 -1.35
CA ARG A 44 4.76 -14.45 -2.42
C ARG A 44 3.92 -13.53 -3.31
N THR A 45 2.60 -13.67 -3.29
CA THR A 45 1.66 -12.83 -4.05
C THR A 45 1.24 -11.56 -3.30
N MET A 46 1.71 -11.39 -2.05
CA MET A 46 1.29 -10.35 -1.14
C MET A 46 2.42 -9.37 -0.83
N ARG A 47 2.10 -8.08 -0.81
CA ARG A 47 2.97 -7.01 -0.33
C ARG A 47 2.33 -6.33 0.88
N LEU A 48 3.08 -6.18 1.96
CA LEU A 48 2.66 -5.42 3.14
C LEU A 48 3.06 -3.95 2.97
N VAL A 49 2.13 -3.05 3.29
CA VAL A 49 2.34 -1.60 3.29
C VAL A 49 1.84 -1.03 4.61
N ALA A 50 2.62 -0.13 5.21
CA ALA A 50 2.29 0.56 6.44
C ALA A 50 2.32 2.06 6.19
N ILE A 51 1.20 2.74 6.45
CA ILE A 51 1.10 4.18 6.20
C ILE A 51 0.87 5.01 7.46
N GLY A 52 0.77 4.37 8.62
CA GLY A 52 0.54 5.05 9.89
C GLY A 52 -0.74 5.89 9.88
N ASP A 53 -0.61 7.16 10.23
CA ASP A 53 -1.67 8.17 10.32
C ASP A 53 -1.76 9.07 9.07
N SER A 54 -0.99 8.79 8.02
CA SER A 54 -0.78 9.72 6.91
C SER A 54 -1.95 9.85 5.92
N GLU A 55 -2.91 8.92 5.93
CA GLU A 55 -4.14 9.01 5.11
C GLU A 55 -5.40 8.75 5.96
N PRO A 56 -5.81 9.74 6.77
CA PRO A 56 -7.10 9.67 7.46
C PRO A 56 -8.23 9.80 6.43
N VAL A 57 -9.21 8.90 6.49
CA VAL A 57 -10.39 8.93 5.59
C VAL A 57 -11.33 10.06 6.00
N ASP A 58 -11.39 10.39 7.29
CA ASP A 58 -12.16 11.52 7.80
C ASP A 58 -11.33 12.40 8.75
N GLN A 59 -11.30 13.71 8.45
CA GLN A 59 -10.53 14.74 9.18
C GLN A 59 -11.33 15.45 10.29
N LEU A 60 -12.65 15.26 10.40
CA LEU A 60 -13.50 16.00 11.33
C LEU A 60 -13.93 15.12 12.51
N GLY A 61 -13.23 15.22 13.65
CA GLY A 61 -13.44 14.41 14.85
C GLY A 61 -14.57 14.88 15.77
N ALA A 62 -15.40 13.95 16.25
CA ALA A 62 -16.50 14.13 17.23
C ALA A 62 -17.31 12.86 17.55
N THR A 63 -17.25 11.76 16.75
CA THR A 63 -18.11 10.57 16.99
C THR A 63 -17.32 9.25 17.07
N PRO A 64 -17.62 8.34 18.04
CA PRO A 64 -16.90 7.08 18.23
C PRO A 64 -16.88 6.12 17.03
N LEU A 65 -17.86 6.23 16.12
CA LEU A 65 -17.91 5.44 14.89
C LEU A 65 -16.70 5.72 13.97
N TRP A 66 -16.17 6.94 14.00
CA TRP A 66 -15.15 7.43 13.07
C TRP A 66 -13.75 6.87 13.31
N SER A 67 -13.46 6.47 14.55
CA SER A 67 -12.19 5.82 14.88
C SER A 67 -12.10 4.42 14.24
N ALA A 68 -13.22 3.77 13.90
CA ALA A 68 -13.17 2.47 13.22
C ALA A 68 -12.69 2.57 11.76
N ASP A 69 -13.14 3.58 11.02
CA ASP A 69 -12.79 3.76 9.61
C ASP A 69 -11.32 4.17 9.40
N ASN A 70 -10.76 4.93 10.33
CA ASN A 70 -9.33 5.24 10.34
C ASN A 70 -8.47 4.07 10.86
N ARG A 71 -9.07 3.11 11.58
CA ARG A 71 -8.47 1.85 12.02
C ARG A 71 -8.82 0.71 11.06
N ARG A 72 -8.38 0.80 9.81
CA ARG A 72 -8.66 -0.21 8.79
C ARG A 72 -7.40 -0.92 8.27
N VAL A 73 -7.63 -2.06 7.63
CA VAL A 73 -6.65 -2.70 6.75
C VAL A 73 -7.32 -2.82 5.38
N GLU A 74 -6.69 -2.27 4.34
CA GLU A 74 -7.16 -2.38 2.97
C GLU A 74 -6.46 -3.56 2.27
N VAL A 75 -7.23 -4.38 1.55
CA VAL A 75 -6.71 -5.47 0.72
C VAL A 75 -6.96 -5.12 -0.74
N VAL A 76 -5.91 -4.73 -1.45
CA VAL A 76 -5.98 -4.29 -2.84
C VAL A 76 -5.52 -5.43 -3.75
N VAL A 77 -6.47 -6.04 -4.44
CA VAL A 77 -6.19 -7.05 -5.47
C VAL A 77 -6.06 -6.34 -6.81
N ARG A 78 -4.89 -6.45 -7.45
CA ARG A 78 -4.63 -5.96 -8.80
C ARG A 78 -4.26 -7.14 -9.68
N GLU A 79 -4.85 -7.24 -10.86
CA GLU A 79 -4.35 -8.10 -11.91
C GLU A 79 -3.10 -7.44 -12.50
N SER A 80 -1.94 -8.06 -12.32
CA SER A 80 -0.72 -7.64 -13.03
C SER A 80 -0.67 -8.44 -14.33
N MET A 81 -1.25 -7.93 -15.41
CA MET A 81 -0.97 -8.51 -16.72
C MET A 81 0.48 -8.17 -17.07
N ILE A 82 1.24 -9.17 -17.53
CA ILE A 82 2.66 -9.06 -17.89
C ILE A 82 2.91 -7.94 -18.94
N ASP A 83 1.87 -7.49 -19.64
CA ASP A 83 1.94 -6.40 -20.63
C ASP A 83 2.26 -5.02 -20.03
N ASP A 84 1.95 -4.75 -18.75
CA ASP A 84 2.29 -3.49 -18.09
C ASP A 84 3.82 -3.31 -17.90
N TYR A 85 4.58 -4.42 -17.94
CA TYR A 85 6.04 -4.41 -17.80
C TYR A 85 6.81 -4.12 -19.10
N LYS A 86 6.14 -4.00 -20.26
CA LYS A 86 6.83 -3.84 -21.57
C LYS A 86 6.90 -2.43 -22.13
N ALA A 87 6.31 -1.43 -21.48
CA ALA A 87 6.51 -0.04 -21.90
C ALA A 87 7.75 0.54 -21.20
N THR A 88 8.94 0.34 -21.79
CA THR A 88 9.97 1.38 -22.07
C THR A 88 11.29 0.69 -22.45
N LEU A 89 11.38 0.14 -23.66
CA LEU A 89 12.66 0.16 -24.37
C LEU A 89 12.52 1.27 -25.41
N PRO A 90 13.32 2.36 -25.36
CA PRO A 90 13.27 3.36 -26.41
C PRO A 90 13.62 2.67 -27.73
N ALA A 91 12.73 2.79 -28.71
CA ALA A 91 12.96 2.32 -30.06
C ALA A 91 14.31 2.87 -30.54
N ARG A 92 15.25 1.97 -30.86
CA ARG A 92 16.50 2.32 -31.54
C ARG A 92 16.13 3.07 -32.81
N MET A 93 16.32 4.38 -32.82
CA MET A 93 16.05 5.22 -33.99
C MET A 93 16.82 4.64 -35.19
N PRO A 94 16.19 4.50 -36.37
CA PRO A 94 16.93 4.14 -37.57
C PRO A 94 17.91 5.27 -37.88
N THR A 95 19.20 4.95 -37.91
CA THR A 95 20.24 5.84 -38.43
C THR A 95 19.93 6.12 -39.90
N SER A 96 19.41 7.31 -40.21
CA SER A 96 19.38 7.80 -41.58
C SER A 96 20.82 8.03 -42.03
N ALA A 97 21.27 7.25 -43.01
CA ALA A 97 22.51 7.53 -43.72
C ALA A 97 22.33 8.82 -44.55
N PRO A 98 23.32 9.74 -44.58
CA PRO A 98 23.23 10.93 -45.42
C PRO A 98 23.46 10.56 -46.89
N THR A 99 22.47 10.86 -47.73
CA THR A 99 22.60 10.92 -49.19
C THR A 99 23.24 12.26 -49.57
N THR A 100 24.43 12.23 -50.17
CA THR A 100 25.06 13.33 -50.94
C THR A 100 26.17 12.67 -51.77
N GLY A 101 26.37 12.88 -53.06
CA GLY A 101 25.81 13.73 -54.09
C GLY A 101 26.62 13.46 -55.35
#